data_AF-A0A957W260-F1
#
_entry.id   AF-A0A957W260-F1
#
_cell.length_a   1.000
_cell.length_b   1.000
_cell.length_c   1.000
_cell.angle_alpha   90.00
_cell.angle_beta   90.00
_cell.angle_gamma   90.00
#
_symmetry.space_group_name_H-M   'P 1'
#
loop_
_entity.id
_entity.type
_entity.pdbx_description
1 polymer ?
#
loop_
_entity_poly.entity_id
_entity_poly.type
_entity_poly.pdbx_seq_one_letter_code
_entity_poly.pdbx_strand_id
1 'polypeptide(L)'
;MKISFDRNTEQNSDIIPYFVCIEIGASELDWGRTFKVPVILSHGLMYVVEICGLQIKAETLKELGPLVQSKLLSLENLSRMPTYVFITRRSRKLFPVYTIGDKVMAVTPQGITFRHIELAKVRIYLKDYLHQIGLLGPIERGDKLHVRGVHKETLSLVRPVFYLKKRALAEKEHEFW
;
A
#
# COMPACT_ATOMS: atom_id res chain seq x y z
N MET A 1 5.50 -1.89 -9.63
CA MET A 1 5.26 -0.71 -10.46
C MET A 1 6.52 0.13 -10.72
N LYS A 2 6.80 0.49 -11.97
CA LYS A 2 7.85 1.44 -12.39
C LYS A 2 7.21 2.58 -13.16
N ILE A 3 7.65 3.82 -12.91
CA ILE A 3 7.15 5.02 -13.58
C ILE A 3 8.28 5.66 -14.37
N SER A 4 8.04 5.92 -15.65
CA SER A 4 8.90 6.71 -16.51
C SER A 4 8.11 7.75 -17.27
N PHE A 5 8.81 8.71 -17.88
CA PHE A 5 8.21 9.77 -18.68
C PHE A 5 8.77 9.69 -20.08
N ASP A 6 7.88 9.53 -21.05
CA ASP A 6 8.22 9.62 -22.47
C ASP A 6 7.82 11.00 -22.97
N ARG A 7 8.72 11.69 -23.66
CA ARG A 7 8.38 12.97 -24.28
C ARG A 7 7.44 12.72 -25.46
N ASN A 8 6.36 13.49 -25.54
CA ASN A 8 5.49 13.44 -26.69
C ASN A 8 6.21 14.07 -27.90
N THR A 9 6.31 13.32 -28.99
CA THR A 9 6.91 13.76 -30.26
C THR A 9 5.87 13.91 -31.37
N GLU A 10 4.59 13.71 -31.06
CA GLU A 10 3.46 13.76 -31.99
C GLU A 10 2.76 15.14 -31.98
N GLN A 11 1.68 15.26 -32.77
CA GLN A 11 0.83 16.46 -32.79
C GLN A 11 0.20 16.70 -31.40
N ASN A 12 0.06 17.97 -31.00
CA ASN A 12 -0.37 18.44 -29.67
C ASN A 12 0.68 18.36 -28.55
N SER A 13 1.97 18.31 -28.87
CA SER A 13 3.07 18.38 -27.89
C SER A 13 3.01 19.59 -26.95
N ASP A 14 2.40 20.68 -27.40
CA ASP A 14 2.28 21.92 -26.60
C ASP A 14 1.24 21.77 -25.47
N ILE A 15 0.24 20.91 -25.66
CA ILE A 15 -0.83 20.63 -24.70
C ILE A 15 -0.49 19.38 -23.88
N ILE A 16 0.06 18.35 -24.53
CA ILE A 16 0.45 17.08 -23.92
C ILE A 16 1.96 16.88 -24.16
N PRO A 17 2.83 17.51 -23.37
CA PRO A 17 4.27 17.44 -23.59
C PRO A 17 4.90 16.10 -23.22
N TYR A 18 4.25 15.30 -22.37
CA TYR A 18 4.76 14.02 -21.90
C TYR A 18 3.67 12.97 -21.76
N PHE A 19 4.07 11.71 -21.80
CA PHE A 19 3.29 10.57 -21.33
C PHE A 19 3.96 9.99 -20.08
N VAL A 20 3.17 9.75 -19.05
CA VAL A 20 3.57 8.92 -17.91
C VAL A 20 3.39 7.47 -18.33
N CYS A 21 4.49 6.71 -18.35
CA CYS A 21 4.49 5.29 -18.59
C CYS A 21 4.50 4.55 -17.26
N ILE A 22 3.45 3.78 -17.00
CA ILE A 22 3.25 3.00 -15.78
C ILE A 22 3.41 1.53 -16.15
N GLU A 23 4.52 0.94 -15.75
CA GLU A 23 4.77 -0.49 -15.92
C GLU A 23 4.34 -1.25 -14.66
N ILE A 24 3.39 -2.15 -14.81
CA ILE A 24 2.87 -3.01 -13.74
C ILE A 24 3.85 -4.16 -13.49
N GLY A 25 4.30 -4.28 -12.23
CA GLY A 25 5.33 -5.26 -11.85
C GLY A 25 4.77 -6.68 -11.67
N ALA A 26 5.66 -7.67 -11.61
CA ALA A 26 5.32 -9.11 -11.52
C ALA A 26 4.50 -9.55 -10.28
N SER A 27 4.23 -8.65 -9.33
CA SER A 27 3.40 -8.92 -8.16
C SER A 27 1.93 -8.55 -8.33
N GLU A 28 1.56 -7.98 -9.48
CA GLU A 28 0.24 -7.41 -9.77
C GLU A 28 -0.46 -8.28 -10.84
N LEU A 29 -1.81 -8.31 -10.85
CA LEU A 29 -2.65 -9.25 -11.64
C LEU A 29 -2.50 -9.14 -13.17
N ASP A 30 -1.84 -8.08 -13.66
CA ASP A 30 -1.64 -7.70 -15.07
C ASP A 30 -0.16 -7.46 -15.38
N TRP A 31 0.71 -8.41 -15.02
CA TRP A 31 2.15 -8.32 -15.24
C TRP A 31 2.50 -8.07 -16.73
N GLY A 32 3.41 -7.11 -16.97
CA GLY A 32 3.95 -6.81 -18.31
C GLY A 32 3.13 -5.80 -19.12
N ARG A 33 2.02 -5.27 -18.58
CA ARG A 33 1.30 -4.16 -19.20
C ARG A 33 1.95 -2.82 -18.84
N THR A 34 2.17 -2.00 -19.87
CA THR A 34 2.59 -0.61 -19.74
C THR A 34 1.44 0.30 -20.13
N PHE A 35 0.94 1.08 -19.18
CA PHE A 35 -0.08 2.09 -19.44
C PHE A 35 0.60 3.41 -19.78
N LYS A 36 0.13 4.08 -20.84
CA LYS A 36 0.56 5.43 -21.20
C LYS A 36 -0.54 6.41 -20.84
N VAL A 37 -0.28 7.29 -19.89
CA VAL A 37 -1.22 8.31 -19.42
C VAL A 37 -0.72 9.68 -19.85
N PRO A 38 -1.53 10.50 -20.54
CA PRO A 38 -1.11 11.82 -20.98
C PRO A 38 -0.88 12.76 -19.80
N VAL A 39 0.20 13.55 -19.87
CA VAL A 39 0.46 14.68 -18.98
C VAL A 39 0.03 15.95 -19.70
N ILE A 40 -0.98 16.63 -19.18
CA ILE A 40 -1.53 17.86 -19.75
C ILE A 40 -0.87 19.06 -19.06
N LEU A 41 -0.44 20.05 -19.85
CA LEU A 41 0.00 21.32 -19.31
C LEU A 41 -1.22 22.23 -19.07
N SER A 42 -1.50 22.54 -17.80
CA SER A 42 -2.60 23.43 -17.43
C SER A 42 -2.16 24.89 -17.44
N HIS A 43 -3.13 25.81 -17.60
CA HIS A 43 -2.93 27.25 -17.40
C HIS A 43 -2.28 27.49 -16.02
N GLY A 44 -1.09 28.09 -16.02
CA GLY A 44 -0.24 28.23 -14.83
C GLY A 44 1.01 27.33 -14.78
N LEU A 45 1.41 26.70 -15.90
CA LEU A 45 2.62 25.85 -16.02
C LEU A 45 2.61 24.60 -15.12
N MET A 46 1.45 24.18 -14.64
CA MET A 46 1.33 22.94 -13.87
C MET A 46 1.13 21.73 -14.78
N TYR A 47 1.84 20.64 -14.46
CA TYR A 47 1.62 19.34 -15.05
C TYR A 47 0.44 18.65 -14.39
N VAL A 48 -0.52 18.21 -15.20
CA VAL A 48 -1.74 17.56 -14.75
C VAL A 48 -1.85 16.17 -15.36
N VAL A 49 -2.11 15.18 -14.52
CA VAL A 49 -2.35 13.80 -14.94
C VAL A 49 -3.68 13.35 -14.35
N GLU A 50 -4.51 12.71 -15.16
CA GLU A 50 -5.76 12.10 -14.71
C GLU A 50 -5.64 10.58 -14.75
N ILE A 51 -5.88 9.94 -13.62
CA ILE A 51 -5.86 8.48 -13.49
C ILE A 51 -7.14 8.04 -12.80
N CYS A 52 -7.99 7.28 -13.50
CA CYS A 52 -9.25 6.76 -12.97
C CYS A 52 -10.14 7.84 -12.34
N GLY A 53 -10.25 9.02 -12.98
CA GLY A 53 -11.04 10.15 -12.48
C GLY A 53 -10.38 10.96 -11.36
N LEU A 54 -9.16 10.61 -10.93
CA LEU A 54 -8.38 11.39 -9.97
C LEU A 54 -7.40 12.30 -10.70
N GLN A 55 -7.51 13.60 -10.43
CA GLN A 55 -6.60 14.60 -10.97
C GLN A 55 -5.38 14.78 -10.04
N ILE A 56 -4.19 14.63 -10.59
CA ILE A 56 -2.90 14.83 -9.92
C ILE A 56 -2.24 16.04 -10.57
N LYS A 57 -1.80 17.00 -9.75
CA LYS A 57 -1.16 18.23 -10.21
C LYS A 57 0.22 18.36 -9.58
N ALA A 58 1.19 18.83 -10.36
CA ALA A 58 2.55 19.11 -9.89
C ALA A 58 3.14 20.29 -10.66
N GLU A 59 4.02 21.06 -10.02
CA GLU A 59 4.73 22.17 -10.68
C GLU A 59 5.89 21.65 -11.53
N THR A 60 6.46 20.49 -11.17
CA THR A 60 7.56 19.88 -11.89
C THR A 60 7.32 18.40 -12.20
N LEU A 61 7.91 17.90 -13.29
CA LEU A 61 7.89 16.47 -13.61
C LEU A 61 8.55 15.61 -12.52
N LYS A 62 9.55 16.17 -11.82
CA LYS A 62 10.25 15.48 -10.72
C LYS A 62 9.31 15.19 -9.56
N GLU A 63 8.37 16.08 -9.26
CA GLU A 63 7.36 15.90 -8.22
C GLU A 63 6.19 15.03 -8.68
N LEU A 64 5.83 15.13 -9.96
CA LEU A 64 4.72 14.40 -10.55
C LEU A 64 4.90 12.89 -10.42
N GLY A 65 6.10 12.36 -10.68
CA GLY A 65 6.38 10.93 -10.61
C GLY A 65 6.03 10.31 -9.25
N PRO A 66 6.64 10.78 -8.15
CA PRO A 66 6.30 10.33 -6.79
C PRO A 66 4.81 10.46 -6.43
N LEU A 67 4.14 11.54 -6.86
CA LEU A 67 2.71 11.75 -6.61
C LEU A 67 1.84 10.73 -7.34
N VAL A 68 2.14 10.48 -8.62
CA VAL A 68 1.48 9.43 -9.42
C VAL A 68 1.70 8.07 -8.78
N GLN A 69 2.93 7.76 -8.35
CA GLN A 69 3.25 6.50 -7.67
C GLN A 69 2.44 6.31 -6.39
N SER A 70 2.41 7.33 -5.53
CA SER A 70 1.68 7.29 -4.27
C SER A 70 0.17 7.10 -4.47
N LYS A 71 -0.41 7.76 -5.49
CA LYS A 71 -1.82 7.63 -5.82
C LYS A 71 -2.17 6.27 -6.41
N LEU A 72 -1.36 5.75 -7.32
CA LEU A 72 -1.54 4.40 -7.88
C LEU A 72 -1.44 3.33 -6.80
N LEU A 73 -0.46 3.42 -5.89
CA LEU A 73 -0.38 2.53 -4.73
C LEU A 73 -1.64 2.63 -3.85
N SER A 74 -2.17 3.85 -3.67
CA SER A 74 -3.42 4.05 -2.93
C SER A 74 -4.61 3.40 -3.64
N LEU A 75 -4.72 3.54 -4.96
CA LEU A 75 -5.78 2.90 -5.77
C LEU A 75 -5.67 1.37 -5.75
N GLU A 76 -4.46 0.84 -5.88
CA GLU A 76 -4.20 -0.61 -5.76
C GLU A 76 -4.69 -1.12 -4.40
N ASN A 77 -4.38 -0.39 -3.33
CA ASN A 77 -4.81 -0.71 -1.97
C ASN A 77 -6.33 -0.55 -1.75
N LEU A 78 -6.97 0.41 -2.41
CA LEU A 78 -8.42 0.64 -2.33
C LEU A 78 -9.22 -0.38 -3.15
N SER A 79 -8.69 -0.81 -4.30
CA SER A 79 -9.32 -1.83 -5.15
C SER A 79 -9.37 -3.20 -4.49
N ARG A 80 -8.49 -3.44 -3.50
CA ARG A 80 -8.43 -4.67 -2.75
C ARG A 80 -9.19 -4.50 -1.45
N MET A 81 -10.17 -5.36 -1.20
CA MET A 81 -10.77 -5.41 0.12
C MET A 81 -9.78 -6.09 1.07
N PRO A 82 -9.41 -5.46 2.20
CA PRO A 82 -8.48 -6.06 3.14
C PRO A 82 -9.07 -7.37 3.68
N THR A 83 -8.24 -8.40 3.73
CA THR A 83 -8.64 -9.71 4.29
C THR A 83 -8.46 -9.70 5.80
N TYR A 84 -7.45 -8.97 6.26
CA TYR A 84 -7.19 -8.72 7.67
C TYR A 84 -6.90 -7.24 7.90
N VAL A 85 -6.95 -6.82 9.15
CA VAL A 85 -6.44 -5.54 9.60
C VAL A 85 -5.54 -5.74 10.82
N PHE A 86 -4.46 -4.98 10.87
CA PHE A 86 -3.70 -4.79 12.10
C PHE A 86 -4.18 -3.53 12.81
N ILE A 87 -4.45 -3.65 14.10
CA ILE A 87 -5.10 -2.62 14.91
C ILE A 87 -4.20 -2.28 16.09
N THR A 88 -3.96 -1.01 16.31
CA THR A 88 -3.30 -0.51 17.53
C THR A 88 -4.37 -0.09 18.53
N ARG A 89 -4.28 -0.53 19.79
CA ARG A 89 -5.34 -0.25 20.77
C ARG A 89 -5.27 1.17 21.31
N ARG A 90 -4.07 1.65 21.64
CA ARG A 90 -3.84 2.98 22.21
C ARG A 90 -3.92 4.05 21.14
N SER A 91 -3.25 3.87 20.00
CA SER A 91 -3.29 4.87 18.94
C SER A 91 -4.53 4.78 18.03
N ARG A 92 -5.36 3.74 18.20
CA ARG A 92 -6.61 3.51 17.44
C ARG A 92 -6.41 3.57 15.91
N LYS A 93 -5.23 3.18 15.45
CA LYS A 93 -4.88 3.14 14.03
C LYS A 93 -5.14 1.75 13.47
N LEU A 94 -5.58 1.75 12.22
CA LEU A 94 -5.85 0.55 11.43
C LEU A 94 -4.86 0.49 10.28
N PHE A 95 -4.29 -0.68 10.06
CA PHE A 95 -3.39 -0.97 8.96
C PHE A 95 -3.99 -2.11 8.15
N PRO A 96 -4.42 -1.87 6.90
CA PRO A 96 -5.02 -2.90 6.08
C PRO A 96 -3.99 -3.95 5.69
N VAL A 97 -4.45 -5.19 5.61
CA VAL A 97 -3.64 -6.34 5.22
C VAL A 97 -4.39 -7.12 4.14
N TYR A 98 -3.70 -7.35 3.04
CA TYR A 98 -4.21 -7.97 1.83
C TYR A 98 -3.67 -9.38 1.67
N THR A 99 -4.46 -10.28 1.10
CA THR A 99 -3.99 -11.60 0.66
C THR A 99 -4.08 -11.71 -0.86
N ILE A 100 -2.98 -12.07 -1.50
CA ILE A 100 -2.88 -12.25 -2.95
C ILE A 100 -2.19 -13.59 -3.19
N GLY A 101 -2.94 -14.55 -3.74
CA GLY A 101 -2.46 -15.94 -3.85
C GLY A 101 -2.13 -16.52 -2.48
N ASP A 102 -0.90 -17.01 -2.32
CA ASP A 102 -0.33 -17.55 -1.09
C ASP A 102 0.33 -16.50 -0.17
N LYS A 103 0.37 -15.23 -0.59
CA LYS A 103 1.10 -14.17 0.09
C LYS A 103 0.15 -13.23 0.83
N VAL A 104 0.65 -12.76 1.96
CA VAL A 104 0.06 -11.73 2.80
C VAL A 104 0.89 -10.46 2.68
N MET A 105 0.21 -9.31 2.58
CA MET A 105 0.83 -8.02 2.34
C MET A 105 0.27 -6.94 3.26
N ALA A 106 1.12 -6.10 3.83
CA ALA A 106 0.72 -4.90 4.56
C ALA A 106 1.45 -3.68 4.01
N VAL A 107 0.72 -2.59 3.80
CA VAL A 107 1.28 -1.34 3.26
C VAL A 107 1.46 -0.33 4.37
N THR A 108 2.63 0.30 4.41
CA THR A 108 2.93 1.36 5.37
C THR A 108 2.34 2.69 4.90
N PRO A 109 2.18 3.68 5.81
CA PRO A 109 1.76 5.04 5.43
C PRO A 109 2.68 5.71 4.40
N GLN A 110 3.94 5.28 4.29
CA GLN A 110 4.92 5.79 3.32
C GLN A 110 4.93 4.99 2.00
N GLY A 111 4.03 4.02 1.82
CA GLY A 111 3.93 3.21 0.61
C GLY A 111 4.88 2.01 0.53
N ILE A 112 5.72 1.78 1.54
CA ILE A 112 6.54 0.57 1.63
C ILE A 112 5.59 -0.61 1.86
N THR A 113 5.82 -1.71 1.14
CA THR A 113 4.97 -2.90 1.24
C THR A 113 5.75 -4.07 1.82
N PHE A 114 5.29 -4.58 2.96
CA PHE A 114 5.81 -5.81 3.55
C PHE A 114 5.02 -7.00 3.03
N ARG A 115 5.72 -8.04 2.56
CA ARG A 115 5.11 -9.24 1.98
C ARG A 115 5.73 -10.52 2.56
N HIS A 116 4.89 -11.49 2.90
CA HIS A 116 5.34 -12.83 3.34
C HIS A 116 4.20 -13.83 3.16
N ILE A 117 4.53 -15.12 3.09
CA ILE A 117 3.54 -16.22 3.13
C ILE A 117 2.81 -16.26 4.49
N GLU A 118 3.42 -15.72 5.54
CA GLU A 118 2.94 -15.82 6.92
C GLU A 118 2.48 -14.46 7.41
N LEU A 119 1.20 -14.34 7.79
CA LEU A 119 0.62 -13.14 8.39
C LEU A 119 1.40 -12.67 9.64
N ALA A 120 1.92 -13.61 10.44
CA ALA A 120 2.70 -13.31 11.64
C ALA A 120 4.00 -12.57 11.32
N LYS A 121 4.68 -12.92 10.22
CA LYS A 121 5.93 -12.25 9.79
C LYS A 121 5.65 -10.85 9.28
N VAL A 122 4.60 -10.68 8.48
CA VAL A 122 4.16 -9.35 8.01
C VAL A 122 3.83 -8.45 9.20
N ARG A 123 3.17 -8.98 10.23
CA ARG A 123 2.89 -8.24 11.47
C ARG A 123 4.16 -7.81 12.19
N ILE A 124 5.17 -8.68 12.28
CA ILE A 124 6.45 -8.35 12.92
C ILE A 124 7.16 -7.23 12.15
N TYR A 125 7.32 -7.38 10.83
CA TYR A 125 7.97 -6.35 10.00
C TYR A 125 7.28 -5.00 10.10
N LEU A 126 5.94 -4.98 10.01
CA LEU A 126 5.20 -3.75 10.17
C LEU A 126 5.35 -3.18 11.59
N LYS A 127 5.28 -4.01 12.63
CA LYS A 127 5.44 -3.56 14.02
C LYS A 127 6.79 -2.88 14.22
N ASP A 128 7.87 -3.52 13.78
CA ASP A 128 9.24 -3.02 13.96
C ASP A 128 9.44 -1.70 13.21
N TYR A 129 8.95 -1.63 11.97
CA TYR A 129 8.93 -0.38 11.20
C TYR A 129 8.14 0.72 11.91
N LEU A 130 6.93 0.43 12.41
CA LEU A 130 6.11 1.44 13.09
C LEU A 130 6.71 1.91 14.42
N HIS A 131 7.52 1.08 15.10
CA HIS A 131 8.34 1.53 16.23
C HIS A 131 9.49 2.42 15.76
N GLN A 132 10.18 2.05 14.68
CA GLN A 132 11.29 2.82 14.13
C GLN A 132 10.88 4.25 13.73
N ILE A 133 9.70 4.42 13.13
CA ILE A 133 9.16 5.74 12.79
C ILE A 133 8.46 6.44 13.98
N GLY A 134 8.52 5.87 15.19
CA GLY A 134 7.95 6.44 16.41
C GLY A 134 6.42 6.37 16.53
N LEU A 135 5.72 5.70 15.61
CA LEU A 135 4.26 5.70 15.54
C LEU A 135 3.59 4.83 16.61
N LEU A 136 4.27 3.76 17.06
CA LEU A 136 3.82 2.92 18.19
C LEU A 136 4.44 3.30 19.54
N GLY A 137 5.31 4.32 19.57
CA GLY A 137 6.17 4.61 20.72
C GLY A 137 7.36 3.65 20.85
N PRO A 138 8.13 3.71 21.95
CA PRO A 138 9.34 2.90 22.15
C PRO A 138 9.01 1.41 22.32
N ILE A 139 9.91 0.51 21.88
CA ILE A 139 9.67 -0.94 21.76
C ILE A 139 9.21 -1.60 23.06
N GLU A 140 9.72 -1.16 24.22
CA GLU A 140 9.45 -1.78 25.52
C GLU A 140 8.09 -1.41 26.12
N ARG A 141 7.56 -0.22 25.81
CA ARG A 141 6.27 0.29 26.36
C ARG A 141 5.23 0.59 25.29
N GLY A 142 5.58 0.37 24.03
CA GLY A 142 4.81 0.76 22.87
C GLY A 142 3.58 -0.10 22.62
N ASP A 143 2.72 0.39 21.74
CA ASP A 143 1.45 -0.24 21.43
C ASP A 143 1.64 -1.54 20.63
N LYS A 144 0.76 -2.52 20.85
CA LYS A 144 0.82 -3.82 20.16
C LYS A 144 -0.11 -3.78 18.95
N LEU A 145 0.33 -4.36 17.85
CA LEU A 145 -0.55 -4.63 16.70
C LEU A 145 -1.42 -5.84 17.01
N HIS A 146 -2.74 -5.71 16.97
CA HIS A 146 -3.70 -6.81 17.08
C HIS A 146 -4.21 -7.18 15.69
N VAL A 147 -4.48 -8.46 15.44
CA VAL A 147 -4.99 -8.91 14.15
C VAL A 147 -6.51 -9.13 14.23
N ARG A 148 -7.23 -8.67 13.21
CA ARG A 148 -8.65 -9.00 12.97
C ARG A 148 -8.85 -9.39 11.52
N GLY A 149 -9.75 -10.34 11.26
CA GLY A 149 -10.25 -10.58 9.92
C GLY A 149 -11.32 -9.55 9.56
N VAL A 150 -11.58 -9.38 8.27
CA VAL A 150 -12.67 -8.53 7.78
C VAL A 150 -13.70 -9.41 7.09
N HIS A 151 -14.95 -9.35 7.55
CA HIS A 151 -16.04 -10.06 6.89
C HIS A 151 -16.33 -9.39 5.54
N LYS A 152 -16.43 -10.18 4.47
CA LYS A 152 -16.46 -9.61 3.11
C LYS A 152 -17.75 -8.86 2.80
N GLU A 153 -18.88 -9.32 3.32
CA GLU A 153 -20.19 -8.75 3.00
C GLU A 153 -20.61 -7.63 3.95
N THR A 154 -20.15 -7.68 5.20
CA THR A 154 -20.61 -6.79 6.26
C THR A 154 -19.51 -5.82 6.71
N LEU A 155 -18.28 -6.00 6.21
CA LEU A 155 -17.07 -5.28 6.61
C LEU A 155 -16.80 -5.30 8.12
N SER A 156 -17.48 -6.18 8.84
CA SER A 156 -17.34 -6.33 10.28
C SER A 156 -16.00 -6.94 10.64
N LEU A 157 -15.42 -6.48 11.74
CA LEU A 157 -14.17 -7.03 12.25
C LEU A 157 -14.44 -8.33 12.98
N VAL A 158 -13.98 -9.43 12.40
CA VAL A 158 -14.13 -10.76 12.96
C VAL A 158 -12.85 -11.21 13.64
N ARG A 159 -12.97 -12.05 14.68
CA ARG A 159 -11.79 -12.77 15.18
C ARG A 159 -11.32 -13.73 14.07
N PRO A 160 -10.02 -13.76 13.74
CA PRO A 160 -9.53 -14.71 12.75
C PRO A 160 -9.87 -16.13 13.19
N VAL A 161 -10.51 -16.90 12.32
CA VAL A 161 -10.92 -18.30 12.60
C VAL A 161 -9.69 -19.21 12.78
N PHE A 162 -8.56 -18.84 12.16
CA PHE A 162 -7.30 -19.57 12.29
C PHE A 162 -6.13 -18.59 12.38
N TYR A 163 -5.47 -18.54 13.55
CA TYR A 163 -4.26 -17.75 13.79
C TYR A 163 -3.23 -18.61 14.52
N LEU A 164 -2.32 -19.25 13.77
CA LEU A 164 -1.20 -19.96 14.38
C LEU A 164 -0.17 -18.94 14.88
N LYS A 165 -0.27 -18.58 16.16
CA LYS A 165 0.78 -17.85 16.86
C LYS A 165 1.93 -18.82 17.13
N LYS A 166 3.04 -18.73 16.40
CA LYS A 166 4.29 -19.36 16.86
C LYS A 166 4.69 -18.70 18.19
N ARG A 167 4.58 -19.42 19.31
CA ARG A 167 5.01 -18.93 20.63
C ARG A 167 6.53 -19.05 20.76
N ALA A 168 7.13 -18.15 21.54
CA ALA A 168 8.52 -18.28 21.97
C ALA A 168 8.64 -19.45 22.95
N LEU A 169 9.78 -20.16 22.91
CA LEU A 169 10.07 -21.39 23.66
C LEU A 169 9.89 -21.28 25.20
N ALA A 170 9.66 -20.09 25.76
CA ALA A 170 9.60 -19.84 27.19
C ALA A 170 8.19 -19.83 27.81
N GLU A 171 7.11 -19.82 27.03
CA GLU A 171 5.74 -19.87 27.59
C GLU A 171 5.29 -21.33 27.72
N LYS A 172 5.38 -21.86 28.95
CA LYS A 172 5.04 -23.23 29.32
C LYS A 172 3.60 -23.61 28.96
N GLU A 173 3.52 -24.91 28.67
CA GLU A 173 2.39 -25.78 28.39
C GLU A 173 1.16 -25.50 29.26
N HIS A 174 -0.02 -25.77 28.69
CA HIS A 174 -1.36 -25.61 29.28
C HIS A 174 -1.95 -24.21 29.19
N GLU A 175 -2.38 -23.83 27.98
CA GLU A 175 -3.65 -23.11 27.76
C GLU A 175 -3.81 -22.84 26.25
N PHE A 176 -4.72 -23.61 25.63
CA PHE A 176 -5.25 -23.35 24.30
C PHE A 176 -6.44 -22.40 24.44
N TRP A 177 -6.25 -21.10 24.16
CA TRP A 177 -7.35 -20.14 23.98
C TRP A 177 -6.99 -19.12 22.91
#